data_AF-A0A661CXC5-F1
#
_entry.id   AF-A0A661CXC5-F1
#
_cell.length_a   1.000
_cell.length_b   1.000
_cell.length_c   1.000
_cell.angle_alpha   90.00
_cell.angle_beta   90.00
_cell.angle_gamma   90.00
#
_symmetry.space_group_name_H-M   'P 1'
#
loop_
_entity.id
_entity.type
_entity.pdbx_description
1 polymer ?
#
loop_
_entity_poly.entity_id
_entity_poly.type
_entity_poly.pdbx_seq_one_letter_code
_entity_poly.pdbx_strand_id
1 'polypeptide(L)'
;MALYTDIQPSVANQYLMMSRLFSRTFILLVFIFFVAGCATAPIDFPKQYSEAITDTDDTRLGKGVAQWIEDHPGKSGFYPLFEGMDALGVRLALIDRAEKTIDAQYFLMKPDSTGHLFVMKLLEAADRGVRV
;
A
#
# COMPACT_ATOMS: atom_id res chain seq x y z
N MET A 1 17.01 -78.76 20.82
CA MET A 1 15.91 -79.16 19.93
C MET A 1 14.84 -78.07 20.07
N ALA A 2 15.08 -76.92 19.42
CA ALA A 2 14.37 -76.47 18.22
C ALA A 2 12.87 -76.24 18.55
N LEU A 3 12.34 -75.02 18.65
CA LEU A 3 12.39 -73.98 17.63
C LEU A 3 12.33 -72.57 18.23
N TYR A 4 13.28 -71.78 17.74
CA TYR A 4 13.48 -70.35 17.88
C TYR A 4 12.49 -69.61 16.93
N THR A 5 11.82 -68.59 17.48
CA THR A 5 11.32 -67.37 16.81
C THR A 5 10.73 -67.51 15.39
N ASP A 6 9.41 -67.45 15.28
CA ASP A 6 8.79 -67.08 14.00
C ASP A 6 7.53 -66.22 14.18
N ILE A 7 7.63 -65.21 15.05
CA ILE A 7 6.62 -64.16 15.18
C ILE A 7 7.09 -62.94 14.40
N GLN A 8 6.64 -62.91 13.14
CA GLN A 8 6.16 -61.73 12.38
C GLN A 8 7.19 -60.73 11.79
N PRO A 9 7.86 -61.07 10.67
CA PRO A 9 8.45 -60.06 9.77
C PRO A 9 7.40 -59.23 9.01
N SER A 10 6.15 -59.69 8.90
CA SER A 10 5.05 -59.02 8.19
C SER A 10 4.50 -57.79 8.94
N VAL A 11 4.30 -57.90 10.25
CA VAL A 11 3.66 -56.87 11.07
C VAL A 11 4.59 -55.67 11.27
N ALA A 12 5.89 -55.90 11.50
CA ALA A 12 6.90 -54.84 11.60
C ALA A 12 7.05 -54.03 10.29
N ASN A 13 7.00 -54.71 9.14
CA ASN A 13 7.00 -54.06 7.82
C ASN A 13 5.71 -53.27 7.57
N GLN A 14 4.57 -53.74 8.08
CA GLN A 14 3.29 -53.07 7.97
C GLN A 14 3.23 -51.77 8.79
N TYR A 15 3.81 -51.73 10.00
CA TYR A 15 3.97 -50.51 10.81
C TYR A 15 5.01 -49.53 10.22
N LEU A 16 6.11 -50.03 9.67
CA LEU A 16 7.12 -49.20 8.98
C LEU A 16 6.57 -48.61 7.67
N MET A 17 5.75 -49.35 6.93
CA MET A 17 5.08 -48.88 5.73
C MET A 17 3.99 -47.85 6.07
N MET A 18 3.18 -48.08 7.11
CA MET A 18 2.15 -47.15 7.59
C MET A 18 2.75 -45.82 8.09
N SER A 19 3.86 -45.85 8.83
CA SER A 19 4.55 -44.65 9.33
C SER A 19 5.25 -43.85 8.21
N ARG A 20 5.80 -44.53 7.19
CA ARG A 20 6.33 -43.89 5.98
C ARG A 20 5.22 -43.26 5.14
N LEU A 21 4.04 -43.89 5.04
CA LEU A 21 2.88 -43.30 4.37
C LEU A 21 2.37 -42.06 5.12
N PHE A 22 2.25 -42.12 6.45
CA PHE A 22 1.82 -40.98 7.27
C PHE A 22 2.81 -39.80 7.20
N SER A 23 4.12 -40.10 7.25
CA SER A 23 5.19 -39.11 7.11
C SER A 23 5.18 -38.44 5.73
N ARG A 24 4.96 -39.20 4.65
CA ARG A 24 4.84 -38.66 3.28
C ARG A 24 3.62 -37.75 3.12
N THR A 25 2.47 -38.16 3.66
CA THR A 25 1.26 -37.33 3.65
C THR A 25 1.44 -36.04 4.45
N PHE A 26 2.09 -36.11 5.61
CA PHE A 26 2.39 -34.93 6.42
C PHE A 26 3.34 -33.96 5.72
N ILE A 27 4.42 -34.45 5.10
CA ILE A 27 5.35 -33.63 4.31
C ILE A 27 4.63 -32.97 3.13
N LEU A 28 3.75 -33.70 2.43
CA LEU A 28 2.94 -33.14 1.34
C LEU A 28 2.01 -32.03 1.82
N LEU A 29 1.33 -32.22 2.95
CA LEU A 29 0.43 -31.20 3.51
C LEU A 29 1.18 -29.94 3.95
N VAL A 30 2.35 -30.10 4.58
CA VAL A 30 3.22 -28.97 4.95
C VAL A 30 3.70 -28.25 3.68
N PHE A 31 4.11 -28.97 2.65
CA PHE A 31 4.54 -28.37 1.38
C PHE A 31 3.41 -27.59 0.71
N ILE A 32 2.19 -28.14 0.66
CA ILE A 32 1.00 -27.45 0.13
C ILE A 32 0.71 -26.17 0.93
N PHE A 33 0.86 -26.21 2.27
CA PHE A 33 0.67 -25.05 3.12
C PHE A 33 1.69 -23.93 2.81
N PHE A 34 2.96 -24.28 2.58
CA PHE A 34 3.98 -23.29 2.21
C PHE A 34 3.76 -22.68 0.82
N VAL A 35 3.23 -23.45 -0.14
CA VAL A 35 2.94 -22.94 -1.50
C VAL A 35 1.69 -22.04 -1.54
N ALA A 36 0.76 -22.20 -0.59
CA ALA A 36 -0.43 -21.34 -0.47
C ALA A 36 -0.13 -19.89 -0.05
N GLY A 37 1.12 -19.54 0.30
CA GLY A 37 1.53 -18.20 0.72
C GLY A 37 1.82 -17.20 -0.42
N CYS A 38 1.81 -17.63 -1.68
CA CYS A 38 2.00 -16.72 -2.83
C CYS A 38 0.75 -15.87 -3.07
N ALA A 39 0.53 -14.84 -2.25
CA ALA A 39 -0.52 -13.85 -2.48
C ALA A 39 -0.01 -12.71 -3.38
N THR A 40 -0.58 -12.58 -4.57
CA THR A 40 -0.42 -11.37 -5.40
C THR A 40 -1.49 -10.36 -5.01
N ALA A 41 -1.11 -9.10 -4.78
CA ALA A 41 -2.07 -8.05 -4.49
C ALA A 41 -2.80 -7.65 -5.78
N PRO A 42 -4.14 -7.51 -5.78
CA PRO A 42 -4.86 -6.97 -6.94
C PRO A 42 -4.44 -5.50 -7.12
N ILE A 43 -3.76 -5.20 -8.23
CA ILE A 43 -3.33 -3.82 -8.56
C ILE A 43 -4.39 -3.11 -9.43
N ASP A 44 -5.29 -3.87 -10.04
CA ASP A 44 -6.42 -3.35 -10.84
C ASP A 44 -7.65 -3.10 -9.96
N PHE A 45 -7.59 -2.04 -9.17
CA PHE A 45 -8.80 -1.46 -8.59
C PHE A 45 -9.37 -0.41 -9.55
N PRO A 46 -10.66 -0.48 -9.92
CA PRO A 46 -11.28 0.51 -10.80
C PRO A 46 -11.24 1.88 -10.12
N LYS A 47 -10.41 2.78 -10.63
CA LYS A 47 -10.35 4.18 -10.16
C LYS A 47 -11.51 4.94 -10.76
N GLN A 48 -12.27 5.63 -9.92
CA GLN A 48 -13.26 6.59 -10.41
C GLN A 48 -12.52 7.78 -11.01
N TYR A 49 -12.95 8.20 -12.20
CA TYR A 49 -12.44 9.41 -12.83
C TYR A 49 -12.85 10.63 -11.98
N SER A 50 -11.90 11.53 -11.73
CA SER A 50 -12.13 12.81 -11.06
C SER A 50 -11.45 13.90 -11.86
N GLU A 51 -12.12 15.05 -11.99
CA GLU A 51 -11.54 16.26 -12.55
C GLU A 51 -11.19 17.24 -11.43
N ALA A 52 -10.23 18.12 -11.71
CA ALA A 52 -9.89 19.20 -10.80
C ALA A 52 -11.02 20.26 -10.79
N ILE A 53 -11.31 20.79 -9.61
CA ILE A 53 -12.25 21.92 -9.46
C ILE A 53 -11.59 23.18 -10.05
N THR A 54 -12.32 23.89 -10.92
CA THR A 54 -11.82 25.09 -11.61
C THR A 54 -12.11 26.38 -10.87
N ASP A 55 -13.19 26.45 -10.09
CA ASP A 55 -13.56 27.61 -9.28
C ASP A 55 -12.63 27.73 -8.05
N THR A 56 -11.40 28.24 -8.23
CA THR A 56 -10.40 28.36 -7.16
C THR A 56 -9.71 29.73 -7.08
N ASP A 57 -10.08 30.66 -7.97
CA ASP A 57 -9.44 31.98 -8.12
C ASP A 57 -9.64 32.87 -6.89
N ASP A 58 -10.70 32.66 -6.12
CA ASP A 58 -11.03 33.42 -4.92
C ASP A 58 -10.26 32.97 -3.67
N THR A 59 -9.61 31.81 -3.71
CA THR A 59 -8.80 31.28 -2.61
C THR A 59 -7.54 32.13 -2.38
N ARG A 60 -6.97 32.08 -1.17
CA ARG A 60 -5.71 32.81 -0.87
C ARG A 60 -4.56 32.34 -1.75
N LEU A 61 -4.49 31.04 -2.08
CA LEU A 61 -3.48 30.51 -3.00
C LEU A 61 -3.73 30.97 -4.44
N GLY A 62 -4.98 30.93 -4.92
CA GLY A 62 -5.36 31.42 -6.25
C GLY A 62 -5.01 32.90 -6.44
N LYS A 63 -5.41 33.75 -5.49
CA LYS A 63 -5.04 35.18 -5.45
C LYS A 63 -3.52 35.40 -5.41
N GLY A 64 -2.80 34.54 -4.70
CA GLY A 64 -1.34 34.63 -4.56
C GLY A 64 -0.58 34.39 -5.87
N VAL A 65 -1.18 33.66 -6.82
CA VAL A 65 -0.57 33.37 -8.13
C VAL A 65 -1.23 34.12 -9.29
N ALA A 66 -2.31 34.85 -9.04
CA ALA A 66 -3.11 35.53 -10.07
C ALA A 66 -2.27 36.40 -11.02
N GLN A 67 -1.43 37.28 -10.47
CA GLN A 67 -0.55 38.14 -11.28
C GLN A 67 0.39 37.31 -12.17
N TRP A 68 0.97 36.24 -11.64
CA TRP A 68 1.89 35.40 -12.42
C TRP A 68 1.16 34.70 -13.57
N ILE A 69 -0.08 34.26 -13.36
CA ILE A 69 -0.91 33.63 -14.40
C ILE A 69 -1.25 34.64 -15.50
N GLU A 70 -1.64 35.87 -15.13
CA GLU A 70 -1.91 36.95 -16.07
C GLU A 70 -0.69 37.29 -16.93
N ASP A 71 0.50 37.33 -16.32
CA ASP A 71 1.76 37.62 -17.02
C ASP A 71 2.21 36.45 -17.94
N HIS A 72 1.68 35.23 -17.76
CA HIS A 72 2.13 34.02 -18.47
C HIS A 72 0.94 33.19 -19.04
N PRO A 73 0.15 33.74 -19.97
CA PRO A 73 -1.04 33.07 -20.48
C PRO A 73 -0.72 31.73 -21.16
N GLY A 74 -1.48 30.69 -20.79
CA GLY A 74 -1.32 29.34 -21.35
C GLY A 74 -0.05 28.61 -20.91
N LYS A 75 0.63 29.08 -19.86
CA LYS A 75 1.82 28.44 -19.29
C LYS A 75 1.52 27.87 -17.91
N SER A 76 2.25 26.80 -17.56
CA SER A 76 2.25 26.24 -16.22
C SER A 76 3.54 26.62 -15.49
N GLY A 77 3.42 26.92 -14.20
CA GLY A 77 4.55 27.21 -13.32
C GLY A 77 4.99 25.97 -12.55
N PHE A 78 6.29 25.77 -12.43
CA PHE A 78 6.87 24.67 -11.66
C PHE A 78 8.02 25.18 -10.80
N TYR A 79 8.08 24.71 -9.55
CA TYR A 79 9.20 24.95 -8.65
C TYR A 79 9.81 23.61 -8.21
N PRO A 80 11.05 23.29 -8.61
CA PRO A 80 11.66 22.01 -8.27
C PRO A 80 12.07 21.98 -6.79
N LEU A 81 11.73 20.88 -6.13
CA LEU A 81 12.11 20.60 -4.74
C LEU A 81 13.04 19.39 -4.74
N PHE A 82 14.34 19.64 -4.50
CA PHE A 82 15.38 18.61 -4.58
C PHE A 82 15.55 17.84 -3.27
N GLU A 83 15.37 18.53 -2.14
CA GLU A 83 15.51 17.94 -0.82
C GLU A 83 14.19 17.38 -0.31
N GLY A 84 14.22 16.13 0.18
CA GLY A 84 13.01 15.42 0.61
C GLY A 84 12.28 16.11 1.77
N MET A 85 13.03 16.72 2.69
CA MET A 85 12.47 17.44 3.84
C MET A 85 11.74 18.72 3.42
N ASP A 86 12.32 19.50 2.50
CA ASP A 86 11.68 20.69 1.93
C ASP A 86 10.43 20.29 1.14
N ALA A 87 10.54 19.21 0.35
CA ALA A 87 9.44 18.68 -0.43
C ALA A 87 8.27 18.22 0.45
N LEU A 88 8.55 17.61 1.61
CA LEU A 88 7.53 17.25 2.60
C LEU A 88 6.95 18.52 3.25
N GLY A 89 7.80 19.44 3.70
CA GLY A 89 7.39 20.68 4.36
C GLY A 89 6.45 21.51 3.49
N VAL A 90 6.76 21.68 2.21
CA VAL A 90 5.89 22.38 1.24
C VAL A 90 4.55 21.67 1.09
N ARG A 91 4.52 20.33 0.99
CA ARG A 91 3.26 19.58 0.90
C ARG A 91 2.38 19.78 2.14
N LEU A 92 2.94 19.66 3.33
CA LEU A 92 2.20 19.87 4.57
C LEU A 92 1.69 21.32 4.67
N ALA A 93 2.54 22.29 4.30
CA ALA A 93 2.17 23.70 4.29
C ALA A 93 1.05 24.03 3.29
N LEU A 94 1.02 23.37 2.13
CA LEU A 94 -0.06 23.50 1.13
C LEU A 94 -1.36 22.86 1.64
N ILE A 95 -1.28 21.69 2.27
CA ILE A 95 -2.44 21.02 2.87
C ILE A 95 -3.07 21.86 3.98
N ASP A 96 -2.25 22.42 4.88
CA ASP A 96 -2.72 23.29 5.96
C ASP A 96 -3.40 24.57 5.41
N ARG A 97 -3.04 25.00 4.20
CA ARG A 97 -3.51 26.22 3.55
C ARG A 97 -4.62 26.01 2.54
N ALA A 98 -4.99 24.76 2.24
CA ALA A 98 -6.02 24.46 1.27
C ALA A 98 -7.39 24.93 1.76
N GLU A 99 -8.17 25.50 0.84
CA GLU A 99 -9.49 26.08 1.13
C GLU A 99 -10.65 25.33 0.44
N LYS A 100 -10.42 24.72 -0.73
CA LYS A 100 -11.49 24.04 -1.50
C LYS A 100 -11.21 22.56 -1.75
N THR A 101 -10.07 22.21 -2.36
CA THR A 101 -9.77 20.83 -2.76
C THR A 101 -8.28 20.51 -2.62
N ILE A 102 -7.97 19.25 -2.36
CA ILE A 102 -6.63 18.66 -2.43
C ILE A 102 -6.75 17.38 -3.25
N ASP A 103 -6.09 17.32 -4.40
CA ASP A 103 -6.00 16.09 -5.19
C ASP A 103 -4.62 15.45 -4.99
N ALA A 104 -4.58 14.38 -4.19
CA ALA A 104 -3.36 13.71 -3.76
C ALA A 104 -3.08 12.45 -4.59
N GLN A 105 -2.12 12.52 -5.53
CA GLN A 105 -1.71 11.37 -6.34
C GLN A 105 -0.38 10.77 -5.85
N TYR A 106 -0.41 9.51 -5.43
CA TYR A 106 0.75 8.79 -4.89
C TYR A 106 0.90 7.41 -5.51
N PHE A 107 2.14 7.04 -5.82
CA PHE A 107 2.48 5.68 -6.23
C PHE A 107 2.60 4.75 -5.01
N LEU A 108 3.23 5.22 -3.93
CA LEU A 108 3.45 4.45 -2.70
C LEU A 108 3.27 5.36 -1.47
N MET A 109 2.30 5.03 -0.63
CA MET A 109 2.14 5.60 0.71
C MET A 109 2.49 4.53 1.73
N LYS A 110 3.48 4.78 2.59
CA LYS A 110 3.93 3.81 3.60
C LYS A 110 3.31 4.12 4.97
N PRO A 111 3.00 3.12 5.80
CA PRO A 111 2.55 3.33 7.19
C PRO A 111 3.76 3.62 8.10
N ASP A 112 4.54 4.64 7.76
CA ASP A 112 5.66 5.14 8.58
C ASP A 112 5.33 6.52 9.17
N SER A 113 6.23 7.11 9.96
CA SER A 113 6.00 8.41 10.60
C SER A 113 5.63 9.51 9.59
N THR A 114 6.25 9.50 8.41
CA THR A 114 5.99 10.49 7.36
C THR A 114 4.64 10.27 6.71
N GLY A 115 4.30 9.03 6.37
CA GLY A 115 2.99 8.69 5.81
C GLY A 115 1.85 8.98 6.77
N HIS A 116 2.01 8.65 8.06
CA HIS A 116 1.03 8.99 9.08
C HIS A 116 0.85 10.51 9.21
N LEU A 117 1.94 11.27 9.28
CA LEU A 117 1.87 12.74 9.34
C LEU A 117 1.14 13.31 8.12
N PHE A 118 1.46 12.82 6.93
CA PHE A 118 0.83 13.27 5.69
C PHE A 118 -0.68 13.00 5.69
N VAL A 119 -1.10 11.79 6.04
CA VAL A 119 -2.53 11.41 6.13
C VAL A 119 -3.26 12.19 7.23
N MET A 120 -2.63 12.40 8.38
CA MET A 120 -3.22 13.21 9.46
C MET A 120 -3.50 14.64 8.99
N LYS A 121 -2.58 15.25 8.23
CA LYS A 121 -2.81 16.58 7.66
C LYS A 121 -3.93 16.61 6.62
N LEU A 122 -4.04 15.58 5.79
CA LEU A 122 -5.16 15.43 4.87
C LEU A 122 -6.49 15.32 5.62
N LEU A 123 -6.54 14.54 6.70
CA LEU A 123 -7.74 14.42 7.54
C LEU A 123 -8.10 15.76 8.20
N GLU A 124 -7.11 16.47 8.77
CA GLU A 124 -7.32 17.81 9.31
C GLU A 124 -7.87 18.79 8.25
N ALA A 125 -7.50 18.64 6.98
CA ALA A 125 -8.06 19.45 5.89
C ALA A 125 -9.51 19.04 5.56
N ALA A 126 -9.80 17.75 5.51
CA ALA A 126 -11.14 17.24 5.33
C ALA A 126 -12.10 17.70 6.44
N ASP A 127 -11.63 17.73 7.70
CA ASP A 127 -12.39 18.23 8.85
C ASP A 127 -12.75 19.72 8.73
N ARG A 128 -11.94 20.50 7.99
CA ARG A 128 -12.24 21.91 7.67
C ARG A 128 -13.19 22.07 6.48
N GLY A 129 -13.63 20.97 5.87
CA GLY A 129 -14.51 20.97 4.69
C GLY A 129 -13.77 21.00 3.35
N VAL A 130 -12.45 20.83 3.33
CA VAL A 130 -11.69 20.68 2.07
C VAL A 130 -11.99 19.32 1.46
N ARG A 131 -12.32 19.25 0.17
CA ARG A 131 -12.44 17.98 -0.55
C ARG A 131 -11.04 17.36 -0.71
N VAL A 132 -10.82 16.17 -0.16
CA VAL A 132 -9.57 15.40 -0.31
C VAL A 132 -9.83 14.15 -1.14
#